data_AF-A0A9P6YB40-F1
#
_entry.id   AF-A0A9P6YB40-F1
#
_cell.length_a   1.000
_cell.length_b   1.000
_cell.length_c   1.000
_cell.angle_alpha   90.00
_cell.angle_beta   90.00
_cell.angle_gamma   90.00
#
_symmetry.space_group_name_H-M   'P 1'
#
loop_
_entity.id
_entity.type
_entity.pdbx_description
1 polymer ?
#
loop_
_entity_poly.entity_id
_entity_poly.type
_entity_poly.pdbx_seq_one_letter_code
_entity_poly.pdbx_strand_id
1 'polypeptide(L)'
;MDGKSVAFSLNSPLDNEDPDGVKNADIAFVFSNSEFGEYSITVDGNVGDRNNSSLWHNGDNLIHAVADANKNTVVVIHSVDPVLMPWIDHPNIKAVASDYNAKIDPSAEIVYKEKLLMGYKWFDAQNITPQFPFDHGLSHTNFTYSNLK
;
A
#
# COMPACT_ATOMS: atom_id res chain seq x y z
N MET A 1 -24.93 14.34 16.63
CA MET A 1 -23.86 13.50 16.07
C MET A 1 -22.77 13.45 17.13
N ASP A 2 -22.24 12.26 17.44
CA ASP A 2 -21.62 11.91 18.72
C ASP A 2 -20.19 12.47 18.96
N GLY A 3 -19.92 13.71 18.51
CA GLY A 3 -18.70 14.46 18.85
C GLY A 3 -17.37 13.92 18.33
N LYS A 4 -17.37 12.84 17.53
CA LYS A 4 -16.15 12.21 16.99
C LYS A 4 -15.50 13.06 15.90
N SER A 5 -14.19 13.29 16.00
CA SER A 5 -13.40 14.05 15.03
C SER A 5 -12.55 13.13 14.13
N VAL A 6 -12.48 13.47 12.83
CA VAL A 6 -11.69 12.76 11.82
C VAL A 6 -10.74 13.74 11.16
N ALA A 7 -9.48 13.34 10.97
CA ALA A 7 -8.50 14.10 10.21
C ALA A 7 -7.93 13.24 9.06
N PHE A 8 -7.56 13.92 7.98
CA PHE A 8 -7.00 13.32 6.78
C PHE A 8 -5.60 13.90 6.57
N SER A 9 -4.69 13.11 6.03
CA SER A 9 -3.39 13.55 5.56
C SER A 9 -3.11 12.87 4.22
N LEU A 10 -2.60 13.64 3.27
CA LEU A 10 -2.34 13.19 1.90
C LEU A 10 -0.86 13.36 1.60
N ASN A 11 -0.29 12.43 0.85
CA ASN A 11 0.90 12.71 0.08
C ASN A 11 0.50 13.08 -1.35
N SER A 12 0.88 14.27 -1.78
CA SER A 12 0.78 14.61 -3.20
C SER A 12 2.04 15.33 -3.66
N PRO A 13 2.25 15.45 -4.98
CA PRO A 13 3.34 16.28 -5.51
C PRO A 13 3.27 17.75 -5.05
N LEU A 14 2.11 18.19 -4.55
CA LEU A 14 1.82 19.59 -4.22
C LEU A 14 1.72 19.85 -2.71
N ASP A 15 1.49 18.82 -1.90
CA ASP A 15 1.37 18.91 -0.45
C ASP A 15 1.99 17.70 0.28
N ASN A 16 2.68 18.00 1.36
CA ASN A 16 2.87 17.07 2.46
C ASN A 16 2.16 17.73 3.64
N GLU A 17 0.97 17.24 4.01
CA GLU A 17 0.27 17.85 5.13
C GLU A 17 1.04 17.63 6.45
N ASP A 18 1.15 18.69 7.24
CA ASP A 18 1.75 18.67 8.57
C ASP A 18 0.94 17.73 9.49
N PRO A 19 1.58 16.72 10.13
CA PRO A 19 0.90 15.82 11.06
C PRO A 19 0.28 16.53 12.27
N ASP A 20 0.54 17.82 12.51
CA ASP A 20 -0.08 18.60 13.57
C ASP A 20 -1.63 18.60 13.52
N GLY A 21 -2.21 18.54 12.31
CA GLY A 21 -3.65 18.48 12.11
C GLY A 21 -4.31 17.18 12.63
N VAL A 22 -3.55 16.08 12.75
CA VAL A 22 -4.09 14.79 13.17
C VAL A 22 -4.07 14.56 14.68
N LYS A 23 -3.27 15.32 15.45
CA LYS A 23 -2.96 15.04 16.87
C LYS A 23 -4.19 14.89 17.77
N ASN A 24 -5.22 15.72 17.54
CA ASN A 24 -6.42 15.78 18.38
C ASN A 24 -7.62 15.04 17.78
N ALA A 25 -7.45 14.37 16.64
CA ALA A 25 -8.52 13.61 15.99
C ALA A 25 -8.76 12.28 16.72
N ASP A 26 -10.01 11.83 16.83
CA ASP A 26 -10.32 10.49 17.33
C ASP A 26 -9.72 9.40 16.44
N ILE A 27 -9.69 9.64 15.11
CA ILE A 27 -9.10 8.79 14.07
C ILE A 27 -8.38 9.68 13.04
N ALA A 28 -7.21 9.22 12.60
CA ALA A 28 -6.47 9.80 11.49
C ALA A 28 -6.44 8.84 10.30
N PHE A 29 -6.74 9.34 9.10
CA PHE A 29 -6.53 8.63 7.86
C PHE A 29 -5.34 9.24 7.12
N VAL A 30 -4.35 8.44 6.77
CA VAL A 30 -3.22 8.85 5.93
C VAL A 30 -3.29 8.13 4.59
N PHE A 31 -3.28 8.88 3.50
CA PHE A 31 -3.32 8.36 2.15
C PHE A 31 -1.94 8.44 1.53
N SER A 32 -1.51 7.32 0.95
CA SER A 32 -0.27 7.26 0.18
C SER A 32 -0.48 6.57 -1.15
N ASN A 33 0.34 6.91 -2.15
CA ASN A 33 0.29 6.27 -3.45
C ASN A 33 1.65 5.76 -3.96
N SER A 34 1.58 4.92 -5.00
CA SER A 34 2.70 4.55 -5.86
C SER A 34 2.13 4.25 -7.25
N GLU A 35 2.71 4.86 -8.28
CA GLU A 35 2.19 4.79 -9.66
C GLU A 35 3.22 4.20 -10.62
N PHE A 36 2.73 3.70 -11.75
CA PHE A 36 3.49 3.33 -12.95
C PHE A 36 2.64 3.71 -14.16
N GLY A 37 3.21 3.71 -15.36
CA GLY A 37 2.48 4.11 -16.56
C GLY A 37 3.05 3.53 -17.83
N GLU A 38 2.63 4.10 -18.96
CA GLU A 38 3.16 3.76 -20.28
C GLU A 38 4.59 4.28 -20.45
N TYR A 39 5.43 3.57 -21.20
CA TYR A 39 6.81 3.98 -21.50
C TYR A 39 6.92 5.31 -22.27
N SER A 40 5.81 5.78 -22.85
CA SER A 40 5.72 7.08 -23.53
C SER A 40 5.70 8.27 -22.57
N ILE A 41 5.52 8.03 -21.27
CA ILE A 41 5.40 9.06 -20.23
C ILE A 41 6.48 8.82 -19.16
N THR A 42 7.15 9.89 -18.75
CA THR A 42 8.08 9.87 -17.61
C THR A 42 7.53 10.75 -16.49
N VAL A 43 7.35 10.17 -15.31
CA VAL A 43 6.92 10.89 -14.10
C VAL A 43 7.95 10.66 -13.00
N ASP A 44 8.49 11.75 -12.44
CA ASP A 44 9.50 11.72 -11.37
C ASP A 44 10.70 10.78 -11.67
N GLY A 45 11.08 10.69 -12.94
CA GLY A 45 12.18 9.84 -13.42
C GLY A 45 11.83 8.36 -13.64
N ASN A 46 10.57 7.94 -13.45
CA ASN A 46 10.07 6.61 -13.78
C ASN A 46 9.58 6.61 -15.23
N VAL A 47 10.16 5.76 -16.09
CA VAL A 47 9.84 5.68 -17.52
C VAL A 47 8.91 4.50 -17.74
N GLY A 48 7.62 4.72 -17.56
CA GLY A 48 6.61 3.67 -17.51
C GLY A 48 6.75 2.77 -16.26
N ASP A 49 7.77 1.91 -16.24
CA ASP A 49 8.11 1.07 -15.09
C ASP A 49 8.57 1.89 -13.89
N ARG A 50 8.25 1.39 -12.69
CA ARG A 50 8.72 1.98 -11.43
C ARG A 50 10.19 1.68 -11.20
N ASN A 51 10.93 2.69 -10.77
CA ASN A 51 12.33 2.55 -10.37
C ASN A 51 12.51 1.77 -9.04
N ASN A 52 11.47 1.70 -8.21
CA ASN A 52 11.46 0.97 -6.95
C ASN A 52 10.01 0.65 -6.48
N SER A 53 9.89 -0.11 -5.40
CA SER A 53 8.61 -0.51 -4.79
C SER A 53 8.24 0.29 -3.54
N SER A 54 8.85 1.46 -3.33
CA SER A 54 8.51 2.36 -2.23
C SER A 54 7.29 3.23 -2.57
N LEU A 55 6.68 3.79 -1.53
CA LEU A 55 5.65 4.81 -1.70
C LEU A 55 6.29 6.09 -2.28
N TRP A 56 5.58 6.74 -3.19
CA TRP A 56 6.05 7.98 -3.81
C TRP A 56 5.92 9.15 -2.83
N HIS A 57 6.53 10.29 -3.18
CA HIS A 57 6.34 11.58 -2.49
C HIS A 57 6.50 11.50 -0.96
N ASN A 58 7.53 10.78 -0.50
CA ASN A 58 7.87 10.65 0.92
C ASN A 58 6.78 9.97 1.79
N GLY A 59 5.93 9.14 1.17
CA GLY A 59 4.77 8.52 1.82
C GLY A 59 5.10 7.71 3.07
N ASP A 60 6.20 6.96 3.08
CA ASP A 60 6.62 6.18 4.25
C ASP A 60 6.87 7.08 5.48
N ASN A 61 7.55 8.21 5.28
CA ASN A 61 7.83 9.17 6.35
C ASN A 61 6.56 9.89 6.81
N LEU A 62 5.63 10.18 5.90
CA LEU A 62 4.33 10.76 6.27
C LEU A 62 3.54 9.80 7.17
N ILE A 63 3.50 8.51 6.81
CA ILE A 63 2.81 7.49 7.59
C ILE A 63 3.43 7.36 8.99
N HIS A 64 4.76 7.35 9.09
CA HIS A 64 5.45 7.39 10.37
C HIS A 64 5.05 8.62 11.19
N ALA A 65 5.11 9.81 10.59
CA ALA A 65 4.80 11.06 11.29
C ALA A 65 3.33 11.13 11.78
N VAL A 66 2.38 10.67 10.96
CA VAL A 66 0.96 10.59 11.35
C VAL A 66 0.76 9.56 12.46
N ALA A 67 1.39 8.38 12.35
CA ALA A 67 1.25 7.34 13.35
C ALA A 67 1.92 7.71 14.68
N ASP A 68 3.01 8.46 14.67
CA ASP A 68 3.63 9.05 15.86
C ASP A 68 2.72 10.12 16.52
N ALA A 69 2.00 10.88 15.70
CA ALA A 69 1.12 11.95 16.16
C ALA A 69 -0.28 11.48 16.60
N ASN A 70 -0.81 10.39 16.03
CA ASN A 70 -2.14 9.86 16.32
C ASN A 70 -2.14 8.34 16.56
N LYS A 71 -2.64 7.94 17.74
CA LYS A 71 -2.71 6.54 18.21
C LYS A 71 -3.71 5.65 17.46
N ASN A 72 -4.62 6.21 16.67
CA ASN A 72 -5.68 5.55 15.93
C ASN A 72 -5.57 5.89 14.43
N THR A 73 -4.46 5.46 13.84
CA THR A 73 -4.14 5.74 12.44
C THR A 73 -4.62 4.62 11.52
N VAL A 74 -5.28 4.98 10.44
CA VAL A 74 -5.65 4.11 9.32
C VAL A 74 -4.86 4.55 8.10
N VAL A 75 -4.12 3.62 7.48
CA VAL A 75 -3.39 3.89 6.25
C VAL A 75 -4.23 3.46 5.05
N VAL A 76 -4.33 4.31 4.05
CA VAL A 76 -4.97 3.99 2.76
C VAL A 76 -3.90 4.08 1.66
N ILE A 77 -3.68 2.97 0.97
CA ILE A 77 -2.69 2.87 -0.11
C ILE A 77 -3.42 2.76 -1.44
N HIS A 78 -3.19 3.71 -2.34
CA HIS A 78 -3.56 3.58 -3.74
C HIS A 78 -2.33 3.17 -4.55
N SER A 79 -2.27 1.92 -5.00
CA SER A 79 -1.10 1.45 -5.73
C SER A 79 -1.43 0.49 -6.84
N VAL A 80 -0.66 0.60 -7.90
CA VAL A 80 -0.71 -0.22 -9.11
C VAL A 80 -0.11 -1.63 -8.95
N ASP A 81 0.61 -1.87 -7.86
CA ASP A 81 1.39 -3.08 -7.58
C ASP A 81 1.77 -3.09 -6.09
N PRO A 82 2.28 -4.22 -5.55
CA PRO A 82 2.80 -4.27 -4.18
C PRO A 82 3.83 -3.17 -3.88
N VAL A 83 3.76 -2.65 -2.66
CA VAL A 83 4.69 -1.68 -2.09
C VAL A 83 5.29 -2.22 -0.79
N LEU A 84 6.48 -1.74 -0.44
CA LEU A 84 7.09 -2.04 0.87
C LEU A 84 6.37 -1.26 1.97
N MET A 85 6.15 -1.90 3.13
CA MET A 85 5.46 -1.32 4.29
C MET A 85 6.33 -1.39 5.56
N PRO A 86 7.43 -0.61 5.65
CA PRO A 86 8.34 -0.64 6.82
C PRO A 86 7.69 -0.19 8.13
N TRP A 87 6.55 0.50 8.03
CA TRP A 87 5.77 1.05 9.14
C TRP A 87 4.66 0.11 9.65
N ILE A 88 4.43 -1.06 9.04
CA ILE A 88 3.22 -1.88 9.32
C ILE A 88 3.06 -2.27 10.79
N ASP A 89 4.19 -2.51 11.48
CA ASP A 89 4.22 -2.97 12.87
C ASP A 89 4.16 -1.79 13.86
N HIS A 90 3.99 -0.56 13.37
CA HIS A 90 3.86 0.61 14.22
C HIS A 90 2.59 0.48 15.09
N PRO A 91 2.70 0.60 16.43
CA PRO A 91 1.61 0.25 17.35
C PRO A 91 0.35 1.10 17.20
N ASN A 92 0.48 2.27 16.58
CA ASN A 92 -0.61 3.23 16.37
C ASN A 92 -1.34 3.04 15.03
N ILE A 93 -0.87 2.15 14.16
CA ILE A 93 -1.55 1.77 12.93
C ILE A 93 -2.54 0.67 13.25
N LYS A 94 -3.82 0.91 12.92
CA LYS A 94 -4.95 0.04 13.30
C LYS A 94 -5.55 -0.71 12.11
N ALA A 95 -5.39 -0.16 10.92
CA ALA A 95 -5.84 -0.79 9.68
C ALA A 95 -5.04 -0.25 8.51
N VAL A 96 -4.93 -1.08 7.47
CA VAL A 96 -4.45 -0.71 6.14
C VAL A 96 -5.52 -1.10 5.14
N ALA A 97 -5.92 -0.16 4.29
CA ALA A 97 -6.77 -0.42 3.14
C ALA A 97 -5.94 -0.19 1.88
N SER A 98 -5.86 -1.17 0.98
CA SER A 98 -5.17 -1.03 -0.30
C SER A 98 -6.19 -1.10 -1.42
N ASP A 99 -6.09 -0.18 -2.38
CA ASP A 99 -6.91 -0.14 -3.59
C ASP A 99 -6.03 -0.05 -4.84
N TYR A 100 -6.55 -0.56 -5.95
CA TYR A 100 -5.84 -0.83 -7.19
C TYR A 100 -6.33 0.05 -8.34
N ASN A 101 -5.41 0.73 -9.02
CA ASN A 101 -5.67 1.44 -10.28
C ASN A 101 -4.79 0.87 -11.39
N ALA A 102 -5.36 0.16 -12.37
CA ALA A 102 -4.62 -0.36 -13.52
C ALA A 102 -4.83 0.44 -14.80
N LYS A 103 -3.74 0.63 -15.54
CA LYS A 103 -3.73 0.76 -17.00
C LYS A 103 -2.71 -0.24 -17.55
N ILE A 104 -3.05 -0.95 -18.63
CA ILE A 104 -2.23 -2.05 -19.18
C ILE A 104 -1.69 -1.65 -20.56
N ASP A 105 -0.39 -1.82 -20.77
CA ASP A 105 0.31 -1.65 -22.05
C ASP A 105 0.98 -2.98 -22.47
N PRO A 106 0.76 -3.47 -23.71
CA PRO A 106 1.43 -4.64 -24.22
C PRO A 106 2.56 -4.29 -25.20
N SER A 107 3.84 -4.44 -24.81
CA SER A 107 4.88 -5.03 -25.68
C SER A 107 6.29 -5.08 -25.07
N ALA A 108 6.80 -6.29 -24.87
CA ALA A 108 8.23 -6.58 -24.83
C ALA A 108 8.45 -8.09 -25.11
N GLU A 109 9.47 -8.45 -25.87
CA GLU A 109 9.87 -9.86 -26.04
C GLU A 109 10.81 -10.23 -24.88
N ILE A 110 10.25 -10.88 -23.86
CA ILE A 110 10.94 -11.24 -22.61
C ILE A 110 11.07 -12.76 -22.52
N VAL A 111 12.29 -13.24 -22.22
CA VAL A 111 12.52 -14.66 -21.93
C VAL A 111 12.30 -14.92 -20.44
N TYR A 112 11.14 -15.47 -20.10
CA TYR A 112 10.76 -15.84 -18.73
C TYR A 112 11.47 -17.12 -18.27
N LYS A 113 12.59 -16.98 -17.55
CA LYS A 113 13.40 -18.11 -17.04
C LYS A 113 12.76 -18.81 -15.84
N GLU A 114 12.00 -18.06 -15.07
CA GLU A 114 11.23 -18.47 -13.91
C GLU A 114 10.03 -19.37 -14.27
N LYS A 115 9.67 -19.43 -15.56
CA LYS A 115 8.55 -20.22 -16.08
C LYS A 115 7.26 -19.92 -15.31
N LEU A 116 6.72 -20.91 -14.60
CA LEU A 116 5.47 -20.78 -13.82
C LEU A 116 5.70 -20.26 -12.40
N LEU A 117 6.96 -20.02 -12.00
CA LEU A 117 7.32 -19.52 -10.66
C LEU A 117 7.19 -17.99 -10.62
N MET A 118 5.95 -17.52 -10.64
CA MET A 118 5.60 -16.11 -10.55
C MET A 118 4.59 -15.90 -9.40
N GLY A 119 4.67 -14.74 -8.74
CA GLY A 119 3.82 -14.42 -7.59
C GLY A 119 3.98 -15.43 -6.47
N TYR A 120 2.87 -15.86 -5.85
CA TYR A 120 2.90 -16.77 -4.69
C TYR A 120 3.65 -18.08 -4.95
N LYS A 121 3.62 -18.61 -6.18
CA LYS A 121 4.32 -19.86 -6.55
C LYS A 121 5.82 -19.75 -6.37
N TRP A 122 6.38 -18.56 -6.59
CA TRP A 122 7.78 -18.30 -6.35
C TRP A 122 8.09 -18.28 -4.86
N PHE A 123 7.29 -17.57 -4.06
CA PHE A 123 7.43 -17.50 -2.60
C PHE A 123 7.38 -18.90 -1.96
N ASP A 124 6.41 -19.72 -2.38
CA ASP A 124 6.26 -21.11 -1.92
C ASP A 124 7.51 -21.93 -2.28
N ALA A 125 7.97 -21.85 -3.53
CA ALA A 125 9.14 -22.59 -4.01
C ALA A 125 10.45 -22.16 -3.32
N GLN A 126 10.55 -20.90 -2.88
CA GLN A 126 11.70 -20.37 -2.15
C GLN A 126 11.56 -20.50 -0.63
N ASN A 127 10.42 -20.98 -0.12
CA ASN A 127 10.13 -21.03 1.30
C ASN A 127 10.28 -19.64 1.99
N ILE A 128 9.80 -18.60 1.31
CA ILE A 128 9.79 -17.22 1.82
C ILE A 128 8.39 -16.91 2.31
N THR A 129 8.26 -16.52 3.57
CA THR A 129 6.98 -16.07 4.13
C THR A 129 6.69 -14.64 3.68
N PRO A 130 5.61 -14.40 2.90
CA PRO A 130 5.20 -13.05 2.56
C PRO A 130 4.59 -12.34 3.77
N GLN A 131 4.69 -11.00 3.81
CA GLN A 131 4.06 -10.18 4.85
C GLN A 131 2.52 -10.30 4.80
N PHE A 132 1.96 -10.27 3.59
CA PHE A 132 0.59 -10.65 3.31
C PHE A 132 0.59 -11.63 2.12
N PRO A 133 0.13 -12.89 2.27
CA PRO A 133 0.13 -13.85 1.19
C PRO A 133 -0.88 -13.47 0.10
N PHE A 134 -0.73 -14.05 -1.08
CA PHE A 134 -1.70 -13.91 -2.16
C PHE A 134 -3.11 -14.31 -1.69
N ASP A 135 -4.11 -13.52 -2.09
CA ASP A 135 -5.52 -13.66 -1.69
C ASP A 135 -5.81 -13.42 -0.19
N HIS A 136 -4.86 -12.84 0.55
CA HIS A 136 -5.10 -12.45 1.94
C HIS A 136 -5.98 -11.20 2.03
N GLY A 137 -7.09 -11.32 2.77
CA GLY A 137 -7.95 -10.20 3.12
C GLY A 137 -8.67 -10.44 4.44
N LEU A 138 -8.76 -9.41 5.26
CA LEU A 138 -9.57 -9.44 6.48
C LEU A 138 -11.03 -9.13 6.16
N SER A 139 -11.92 -9.58 7.04
CA SER A 139 -13.36 -9.30 6.96
C SER A 139 -13.86 -8.77 8.29
N HIS A 140 -14.99 -8.06 8.25
CA HIS A 140 -15.71 -7.64 9.45
C HIS A 140 -16.44 -8.80 10.16
N THR A 141 -16.43 -10.00 9.59
CA THR A 141 -16.98 -11.22 10.19
C THR A 141 -16.02 -12.41 10.02
N ASN A 142 -16.32 -13.52 10.68
CA ASN A 142 -15.51 -14.75 10.63
C ASN A 142 -16.18 -15.81 9.76
N PHE A 143 -15.36 -16.55 9.00
CA PHE A 143 -15.79 -17.67 8.16
C PHE A 143 -15.13 -18.97 8.64
N THR A 144 -15.82 -20.10 8.48
CA THR A 144 -15.25 -21.43 8.73
C THR A 144 -15.55 -22.33 7.53
N TYR A 145 -14.57 -23.13 7.13
CA TYR A 145 -14.69 -24.07 6.02
C TYR A 145 -14.80 -25.48 6.55
N SER A 146 -15.71 -26.28 6.00
CA SER A 146 -15.88 -27.69 6.35
C SER A 146 -16.39 -28.48 5.13
N ASN A 147 -16.27 -29.81 5.18
CA ASN A 147 -16.83 -30.73 4.17
C ASN A 147 -16.28 -30.53 2.74
N LEU A 148 -14.96 -30.28 2.60
CA LEU A 148 -14.30 -30.39 1.30
C LEU A 148 -14.47 -31.82 0.76
N LYS A 149 -14.84 -31.95 -0.52
CA LYS A 149 -15.03 -33.24 -1.19
C LYS A 149 -14.02 -33.41 -2.32
#